data_AF-A0A8T7AN58-F1
#
_entry.id   AF-A0A8T7AN58-F1
#
_cell.length_a   1.000
_cell.length_b   1.000
_cell.length_c   1.000
_cell.angle_alpha   90.00
_cell.angle_beta   90.00
_cell.angle_gamma   90.00
#
_symmetry.space_group_name_H-M   'P 1'
#
loop_
_entity.id
_entity.type
_entity.pdbx_description
1 polymer ?
#
loop_
_entity_poly.entity_id
_entity_poly.type
_entity_poly.pdbx_seq_one_letter_code
_entity_poly.pdbx_strand_id
1 'polypeptide(L)'
;MQVSELLQNFGSLVRARPNPGSVPAPVSRPTRLDPNRGDLLVARRQLLRVLESFAEIDRLLNGRTNVSSGLPSARSNPALSLDLTSTAATLKSGGEINATPTSFSPFVPAWDGTSTASLTIDGAYDGSNGTGAISFEVRQAGTHGLDRLRIRVRDPLGNIIDTVAIEQNDPLDLQYDLSNGLSFTLGAGSLVRFEATSIQVFDSVGSVVDIDKPLNGTGNDKANLQFGMPGVVDGSFQLNGVTIPVAASNSLNDILDVINQSAAGVSGSFDTATERLELTQNTPGSGPAIDIQGDDSNFVVATKLDTADVVPGIDPDTGQPMESLPQFSGVMSGSVVINGTSVAIDPQSDSLDDFINRINASSAGAVASFDTDAKQVVITGENSDDDLVIDANGTGIFGALNMPEGRLDRLARGRGYSGGQARRIANAVESSFAALNDFFRETKPLGKENPQIESLRSELKRAFRNVLGLNEESGDSVFGIDFNLDRISKRYIDFAYVDRGELIRGLRRRGGSVKAFLSGSKQGSGLVQVVGDSAQRTLLSLNSALGTKGTLFDTYA
;
A
#
# COMPACT_ATOMS: atom_id res chain seq x y z
N MET A 1 30.38 -42.01 -7.36
CA MET A 1 29.83 -41.43 -6.12
C MET A 1 28.52 -40.77 -6.49
N GLN A 2 27.50 -41.60 -6.69
CA GLN A 2 26.41 -41.89 -5.74
C GLN A 2 25.23 -40.95 -5.94
N VAL A 3 24.36 -41.33 -6.87
CA VAL A 3 22.94 -40.96 -6.95
C VAL A 3 22.16 -42.28 -7.12
N SER A 4 22.32 -43.19 -6.15
CA SER A 4 21.69 -44.52 -6.18
C SER A 4 21.04 -44.94 -4.86
N GLU A 5 20.76 -43.98 -3.96
CA GLU A 5 20.18 -44.29 -2.63
C GLU A 5 18.79 -43.68 -2.37
N LEU A 6 18.08 -43.22 -3.40
CA LEU A 6 16.71 -42.69 -3.23
C LEU A 6 15.59 -43.53 -3.87
N LEU A 7 15.90 -44.76 -4.32
CA LEU A 7 14.94 -45.64 -5.01
C LEU A 7 14.58 -46.94 -4.25
N GLN A 8 14.76 -47.01 -2.93
CA GLN A 8 14.47 -48.25 -2.18
C GLN A 8 13.36 -48.20 -1.12
N ASN A 9 12.65 -47.08 -0.92
CA ASN A 9 11.72 -46.98 0.22
C ASN A 9 10.25 -46.64 -0.09
N PHE A 10 9.66 -47.23 -1.15
CA PHE A 10 8.19 -47.30 -1.26
C PHE A 10 7.68 -48.65 -1.80
N GLY A 11 8.28 -49.73 -1.30
CA GLY A 11 7.80 -51.10 -1.49
C GLY A 11 7.17 -51.67 -0.22
N SER A 12 6.00 -51.18 0.20
CA SER A 12 5.10 -51.97 1.05
C SER A 12 3.68 -51.40 1.05
N LEU A 13 2.71 -52.31 1.12
CA LEU A 13 1.25 -52.11 1.27
C LEU A 13 0.39 -52.20 -0.01
N VAL A 14 0.37 -53.39 -0.64
CA VAL A 14 -0.88 -53.92 -1.21
C VAL A 14 -0.97 -55.44 -0.96
N ARG A 15 -1.84 -55.86 -0.03
CA ARG A 15 -2.74 -57.03 -0.17
C ARG A 15 -3.62 -57.18 1.08
N ALA A 16 -4.79 -56.55 1.08
CA ALA A 16 -5.94 -57.02 1.83
C ALA A 16 -7.12 -57.14 0.85
N ARG A 17 -7.82 -58.28 0.92
CA ARG A 17 -8.89 -58.72 0.02
C ARG A 17 -10.12 -57.77 0.08
N PRO A 18 -10.90 -57.65 -1.01
CA PRO A 18 -12.09 -56.81 -1.02
C PRO A 18 -13.25 -57.45 -0.23
N ASN A 19 -13.92 -56.63 0.57
CA ASN A 19 -15.15 -56.94 1.29
C ASN A 19 -16.34 -56.87 0.29
N PRO A 20 -17.19 -57.91 0.15
CA PRO A 20 -18.30 -57.89 -0.80
C PRO A 20 -19.49 -57.16 -0.15
N GLY A 21 -19.54 -55.84 -0.27
CA GLY A 21 -20.60 -55.08 0.36
C GLY A 21 -20.49 -53.56 0.24
N SER A 22 -20.23 -53.04 -0.97
CA SER A 22 -20.51 -51.64 -1.25
C SER A 22 -20.74 -51.43 -2.75
N VAL A 23 -21.95 -50.99 -3.09
CA VAL A 23 -22.35 -50.58 -4.43
C VAL A 23 -21.51 -49.36 -4.83
N PRO A 24 -20.81 -49.34 -5.99
CA PRO A 24 -20.16 -48.13 -6.46
C PRO A 24 -21.23 -47.12 -6.90
N ALA A 25 -21.13 -45.89 -6.40
CA ALA A 25 -21.90 -44.75 -6.91
C ALA A 25 -21.64 -44.57 -8.42
N PRO A 26 -22.64 -44.09 -9.19
CA PRO A 26 -22.50 -43.96 -10.64
C PRO A 26 -21.37 -42.99 -11.00
N VAL A 27 -20.48 -43.43 -11.88
CA VAL A 27 -19.42 -42.61 -12.47
C VAL A 27 -20.08 -41.48 -13.25
N SER A 28 -19.89 -40.25 -12.78
CA SER A 28 -20.33 -39.03 -13.46
C SER A 28 -19.75 -38.99 -14.88
N ARG A 29 -20.61 -38.89 -15.89
CA ARG A 29 -20.23 -38.61 -17.29
C ARG A 29 -19.32 -37.37 -17.35
N PRO A 30 -18.33 -37.30 -18.27
CA PRO A 30 -17.53 -36.11 -18.45
C PRO A 30 -18.43 -34.94 -18.84
N THR A 31 -18.38 -33.90 -18.02
CA THR A 31 -19.12 -32.65 -18.18
C THR A 31 -18.85 -32.07 -19.57
N ARG A 32 -19.93 -31.74 -20.27
CA ARG A 32 -19.97 -30.97 -21.53
C ARG A 32 -18.97 -29.81 -21.46
N LEU A 33 -18.01 -29.77 -22.37
CA LEU A 33 -17.04 -28.65 -22.52
C LEU A 33 -17.81 -27.33 -22.57
N ASP A 34 -17.51 -26.43 -21.64
CA ASP A 34 -18.05 -25.07 -21.59
C ASP A 34 -17.70 -24.35 -22.91
N PRO A 35 -18.69 -23.85 -23.69
CA PRO A 35 -18.44 -23.13 -24.93
C PRO A 35 -17.53 -21.90 -24.76
N ASN A 36 -17.43 -21.34 -23.55
CA ASN A 36 -16.51 -20.23 -23.25
C ASN A 36 -15.04 -20.66 -23.19
N ARG A 37 -14.76 -21.92 -22.85
CA ARG A 37 -13.39 -22.43 -22.70
C ARG A 37 -12.66 -22.58 -24.05
N GLY A 38 -13.40 -22.89 -25.12
CA GLY A 38 -12.85 -22.99 -26.48
C GLY A 38 -12.34 -21.65 -27.00
N ASP A 39 -13.13 -20.58 -26.81
CA ASP A 39 -12.78 -19.22 -27.23
C ASP A 39 -11.56 -18.70 -26.44
N LEU A 40 -11.48 -18.99 -25.14
CA LEU A 40 -10.32 -18.66 -24.30
C LEU A 40 -9.04 -19.40 -24.74
N LEU A 41 -9.13 -20.67 -25.14
CA LEU A 41 -7.97 -21.42 -25.66
C LEU A 41 -7.46 -20.88 -27.01
N VAL A 42 -8.36 -20.39 -27.87
CA VAL A 42 -7.99 -19.73 -29.13
C VAL A 42 -7.29 -18.41 -28.84
N ALA A 43 -7.85 -17.58 -27.95
CA ALA A 43 -7.23 -16.32 -27.52
C ALA A 43 -5.85 -16.54 -26.88
N ARG A 44 -5.69 -17.59 -26.06
CA ARG A 44 -4.38 -18.01 -25.51
C ARG A 44 -3.35 -18.27 -26.61
N ARG A 45 -3.72 -19.05 -27.62
CA ARG A 45 -2.84 -19.43 -28.73
C ARG A 45 -2.43 -18.22 -29.57
N GLN A 46 -3.37 -17.31 -29.80
CA GLN A 46 -3.10 -16.07 -30.53
C GLN A 46 -2.14 -15.17 -29.74
N LEU A 47 -2.33 -15.01 -28.43
CA LEU A 47 -1.41 -14.25 -27.57
C LEU A 47 -0.01 -14.85 -27.50
N LEU A 48 0.11 -16.18 -27.44
CA LEU A 48 1.42 -16.85 -27.51
C LEU A 48 2.13 -16.59 -28.84
N ARG A 49 1.39 -16.59 -29.96
CA ARG A 49 1.95 -16.22 -31.27
C ARG A 49 2.42 -14.77 -31.32
N VAL A 50 1.67 -13.84 -30.70
CA VAL A 50 2.09 -12.44 -30.56
C VAL A 50 3.40 -12.35 -29.77
N LEU A 51 3.49 -13.02 -28.61
CA LEU A 51 4.72 -13.02 -27.80
C LEU A 51 5.92 -13.57 -28.58
N GLU A 52 5.74 -14.69 -29.28
CA GLU A 52 6.79 -15.32 -30.08
C GLU A 52 7.24 -14.45 -31.26
N SER A 53 6.28 -13.84 -31.99
CA SER A 53 6.59 -13.01 -33.15
C SER A 53 7.32 -11.72 -32.74
N PHE A 54 6.90 -11.08 -31.65
CA PHE A 54 7.55 -9.87 -31.14
C PHE A 54 8.94 -10.15 -30.56
N ALA A 55 9.17 -11.31 -29.96
CA ALA A 55 10.51 -11.74 -29.51
C ALA A 55 11.50 -11.90 -30.69
N GLU A 56 11.03 -12.27 -31.88
CA GLU A 56 11.87 -12.37 -33.07
C GLU A 56 12.33 -10.99 -33.59
N ILE A 57 11.49 -9.95 -33.44
CA ILE A 57 11.90 -8.56 -33.73
C ILE A 57 13.09 -8.17 -32.85
N ASP A 58 13.01 -8.44 -31.54
CA ASP A 58 14.07 -8.11 -30.59
C ASP A 58 15.38 -8.84 -30.92
N ARG A 59 15.31 -10.14 -31.21
CA ARG A 59 16.48 -10.93 -31.65
C ARG A 59 17.14 -10.36 -32.90
N LEU A 60 16.35 -9.93 -33.89
CA LEU A 60 16.86 -9.36 -35.14
C LEU A 60 17.41 -7.94 -34.98
N LEU A 61 16.88 -7.14 -34.05
CA LEU A 61 17.36 -5.80 -33.74
C LEU A 61 18.63 -5.80 -32.88
N ASN A 62 18.81 -6.82 -32.02
CA ASN A 62 19.91 -6.90 -31.05
C ASN A 62 21.08 -7.81 -31.50
N GLY A 63 20.94 -8.53 -32.62
CA GLY A 63 22.02 -9.28 -33.27
C GLY A 63 23.14 -8.37 -33.81
N ARG A 64 24.18 -8.14 -32.98
CA ARG A 64 25.44 -7.39 -33.26
C ARG A 64 25.26 -6.09 -34.04
N THR A 65 24.80 -5.05 -33.34
CA THR A 65 25.32 -3.68 -33.51
C THR A 65 25.12 -2.91 -32.20
N ASN A 66 26.23 -2.60 -31.51
CA ASN A 66 26.27 -1.52 -30.53
C ASN A 66 26.09 -0.21 -31.31
N VAL A 67 24.86 0.32 -31.33
CA VAL A 67 24.57 1.66 -31.83
C VAL A 67 23.67 2.30 -30.79
N SER A 68 24.23 3.31 -30.12
CA SER A 68 23.53 4.23 -29.23
C SER A 68 22.35 4.87 -29.96
N SER A 69 21.18 4.88 -29.33
CA SER A 69 19.99 5.59 -29.81
C SER A 69 20.24 7.09 -29.74
N GLY A 70 20.62 7.69 -30.86
CA GLY A 70 21.15 9.05 -30.91
C GLY A 70 20.10 10.16 -30.91
N LEU A 71 19.44 10.39 -29.77
CA LEU A 71 19.15 11.76 -29.35
C LEU A 71 20.39 12.25 -28.57
N PRO A 72 20.84 13.50 -28.74
CA PRO A 72 21.89 14.03 -27.88
C PRO A 72 21.37 14.05 -26.44
N SER A 73 22.11 13.45 -25.52
CA SER A 73 21.70 13.35 -24.11
C SER A 73 22.86 13.63 -23.16
N ALA A 74 22.60 14.43 -22.15
CA ALA A 74 23.45 14.58 -20.98
C ALA A 74 22.97 13.62 -19.88
N ARG A 75 23.90 12.99 -19.16
CA ARG A 75 23.58 12.06 -18.08
C ARG A 75 24.51 12.30 -16.91
N SER A 76 23.97 12.27 -15.69
CA SER A 76 24.75 12.24 -14.47
C SER A 76 25.68 11.03 -14.47
N ASN A 77 26.98 11.24 -14.38
CA ASN A 77 27.95 10.15 -14.28
C ASN A 77 29.16 10.60 -13.44
N PRO A 78 29.38 10.02 -12.24
CA PRO A 78 28.71 8.85 -11.66
C PRO A 78 27.28 9.14 -11.15
N ALA A 79 26.61 8.09 -10.65
CA ALA A 79 25.31 8.18 -9.97
C ALA A 79 25.35 9.19 -8.81
N LEU A 80 24.23 9.86 -8.55
CA LEU A 80 24.07 10.82 -7.47
C LEU A 80 23.88 10.09 -6.14
N SER A 81 24.47 10.64 -5.08
CA SER A 81 24.36 10.08 -3.73
C SER A 81 23.11 10.61 -3.02
N LEU A 82 21.94 10.49 -3.66
CA LEU A 82 20.66 10.91 -3.10
C LEU A 82 20.01 9.79 -2.27
N ASP A 83 19.44 10.15 -1.13
CA ASP A 83 18.51 9.34 -0.37
C ASP A 83 17.11 9.47 -0.97
N LEU A 84 16.54 8.33 -1.37
CA LEU A 84 15.20 8.28 -1.98
C LEU A 84 14.17 7.72 -1.00
N THR A 85 14.53 7.58 0.28
CA THR A 85 13.59 7.19 1.31
C THR A 85 12.68 8.36 1.64
N SER A 86 11.39 8.04 1.81
CA SER A 86 10.40 8.97 2.33
C SER A 86 9.78 8.37 3.56
N THR A 87 9.44 9.22 4.52
CA THR A 87 8.73 8.82 5.73
C THR A 87 7.36 9.48 5.78
N ALA A 88 6.41 8.80 6.39
CA ALA A 88 5.08 9.35 6.63
C ALA A 88 5.07 10.22 7.88
N ALA A 89 4.18 11.21 7.90
CA ALA A 89 3.87 11.93 9.12
C ALA A 89 3.22 11.00 10.14
N THR A 90 3.55 11.19 11.42
CA THR A 90 2.99 10.43 12.53
C THR A 90 2.46 11.33 13.62
N LEU A 91 1.50 10.84 14.38
CA LEU A 91 0.98 11.46 15.60
C LEU A 91 0.81 10.35 16.62
N LYS A 92 1.52 10.45 17.76
CA LYS A 92 1.51 9.45 18.83
C LYS A 92 0.96 10.07 20.10
N SER A 93 0.07 9.36 20.81
CA SER A 93 -0.56 9.88 22.03
C SER A 93 0.48 10.45 23.02
N GLY A 94 0.13 11.55 23.69
CA GLY A 94 1.03 12.31 24.56
C GLY A 94 1.56 11.54 25.78
N GLY A 95 0.96 10.38 26.09
CA GLY A 95 1.37 9.44 27.12
C GLY A 95 0.83 8.03 26.82
N GLU A 96 1.21 7.06 27.67
CA GLU A 96 0.43 5.83 27.85
C GLU A 96 -1.04 6.20 28.06
N ILE A 97 -1.99 5.54 27.40
CA ILE A 97 -3.42 5.85 27.52
C ILE A 97 -3.85 5.69 28.97
N ASN A 98 -3.45 4.62 29.64
CA ASN A 98 -3.53 4.49 31.10
C ASN A 98 -2.12 4.48 31.69
N ALA A 99 -1.78 5.52 32.45
CA ALA A 99 -0.48 5.67 33.11
C ALA A 99 -0.58 5.42 34.62
N THR A 100 -1.65 4.79 35.08
CA THR A 100 -1.86 4.50 36.51
C THR A 100 -0.84 3.44 36.94
N PRO A 101 0.08 3.75 37.87
CA PRO A 101 1.19 2.86 38.24
C PRO A 101 0.76 1.68 39.15
N THR A 102 -0.49 1.70 39.57
CA THR A 102 -1.14 0.71 40.42
C THR A 102 -2.32 0.08 39.70
N SER A 103 -2.77 -1.06 40.21
CA SER A 103 -3.91 -1.78 39.63
C SER A 103 -4.66 -2.56 40.69
N PHE A 104 -5.89 -2.93 40.34
CA PHE A 104 -6.68 -3.87 41.12
C PHE A 104 -7.54 -4.73 40.19
N SER A 105 -7.94 -5.91 40.68
CA SER A 105 -8.91 -6.76 40.00
C SER A 105 -9.54 -7.77 40.97
N PRO A 106 -10.76 -8.27 40.70
CA PRO A 106 -11.68 -7.81 39.67
C PRO A 106 -12.36 -6.48 40.07
N PHE A 107 -13.05 -5.84 39.14
CA PHE A 107 -13.88 -4.66 39.41
C PHE A 107 -15.23 -5.03 40.02
N VAL A 108 -15.75 -6.23 39.75
CA VAL A 108 -16.99 -6.76 40.36
C VAL A 108 -16.66 -8.09 41.03
N PRO A 109 -16.19 -8.08 42.29
CA PRO A 109 -15.87 -9.30 43.01
C PRO A 109 -17.14 -10.00 43.52
N ALA A 110 -17.17 -11.33 43.44
CA ALA A 110 -18.31 -12.13 43.88
C ALA A 110 -18.24 -12.45 45.37
N TRP A 111 -19.38 -12.40 46.06
CA TRP A 111 -19.49 -12.84 47.46
C TRP A 111 -19.21 -14.33 47.59
N ASP A 112 -18.65 -14.73 48.73
CA ASP A 112 -18.36 -16.13 49.07
C ASP A 112 -19.59 -16.96 49.47
N GLY A 113 -20.79 -16.37 49.42
CA GLY A 113 -22.05 -17.04 49.75
C GLY A 113 -23.23 -16.61 48.88
N THR A 114 -24.35 -16.28 49.53
CA THR A 114 -25.67 -16.07 48.92
C THR A 114 -26.09 -14.61 48.82
N SER A 115 -25.23 -13.68 49.21
CA SER A 115 -25.44 -12.25 48.99
C SER A 115 -25.63 -11.96 47.50
N THR A 116 -26.65 -11.16 47.19
CA THR A 116 -27.08 -10.84 45.82
C THR A 116 -26.83 -9.40 45.43
N ALA A 117 -26.53 -8.51 46.39
CA ALA A 117 -26.17 -7.13 46.09
C ALA A 117 -24.81 -7.09 45.38
N SER A 118 -24.75 -6.52 44.18
CA SER A 118 -23.50 -6.42 43.41
C SER A 118 -22.57 -5.39 44.04
N LEU A 119 -21.36 -5.81 44.43
CA LEU A 119 -20.30 -4.90 44.85
C LEU A 119 -19.49 -4.52 43.60
N THR A 120 -19.38 -3.23 43.29
CA THR A 120 -18.53 -2.74 42.20
C THR A 120 -17.44 -1.86 42.79
N ILE A 121 -16.20 -2.09 42.40
CA ILE A 121 -15.02 -1.32 42.81
C ILE A 121 -14.66 -0.35 41.69
N ASP A 122 -14.36 0.89 42.05
CA ASP A 122 -13.86 1.93 41.14
C ASP A 122 -12.77 2.76 41.84
N GLY A 123 -12.18 3.72 41.12
CA GLY A 123 -11.13 4.58 41.65
C GLY A 123 -9.74 4.24 41.13
N ALA A 124 -8.74 4.92 41.68
CA ALA A 124 -7.33 4.66 41.44
C ALA A 124 -6.67 4.29 42.77
N TYR A 125 -6.17 3.05 42.87
CA TYR A 125 -5.51 2.60 44.08
C TYR A 125 -4.25 3.44 44.35
N ASP A 126 -4.12 4.03 45.53
CA ASP A 126 -3.01 4.93 45.85
C ASP A 126 -1.74 4.21 46.35
N GLY A 127 -1.78 2.88 46.47
CA GLY A 127 -0.66 2.07 46.95
C GLY A 127 -0.49 2.02 48.47
N SER A 128 -1.32 2.73 49.24
CA SER A 128 -1.16 2.90 50.69
C SER A 128 -1.24 1.59 51.51
N ASN A 129 -1.81 0.53 50.94
CA ASN A 129 -1.99 -0.77 51.60
C ASN A 129 -1.05 -1.87 51.07
N GLY A 130 -0.08 -1.53 50.21
CA GLY A 130 0.84 -2.49 49.58
C GLY A 130 0.17 -3.40 48.55
N THR A 131 0.85 -4.48 48.17
CA THR A 131 0.31 -5.51 47.27
C THR A 131 -0.36 -6.65 48.06
N GLY A 132 -1.55 -7.08 47.62
CA GLY A 132 -2.24 -8.27 48.14
C GLY A 132 -3.77 -8.17 48.12
N ALA A 133 -4.44 -8.97 48.94
CA ALA A 133 -5.90 -9.02 48.97
C ALA A 133 -6.52 -7.96 49.89
N ILE A 134 -7.38 -7.09 49.36
CA ILE A 134 -8.28 -6.26 50.16
C ILE A 134 -9.60 -7.01 50.32
N SER A 135 -10.05 -7.19 51.57
CA SER A 135 -11.30 -7.92 51.87
C SER A 135 -12.43 -7.00 52.29
N PHE A 136 -13.63 -7.30 51.82
CA PHE A 136 -14.89 -6.63 52.15
C PHE A 136 -15.76 -7.63 52.89
N GLU A 137 -16.03 -7.41 54.18
CA GLU A 137 -16.77 -8.31 55.06
C GLU A 137 -18.10 -7.67 55.51
N VAL A 138 -19.22 -8.37 55.31
CA VAL A 138 -20.53 -7.90 55.76
C VAL A 138 -20.65 -8.02 57.28
N ARG A 139 -20.71 -6.88 57.98
CA ARG A 139 -20.86 -6.81 59.44
C ARG A 139 -22.30 -6.68 59.90
N GLN A 140 -23.13 -6.07 59.07
CA GLN A 140 -24.58 -5.92 59.26
C GLN A 140 -25.28 -6.24 57.93
N ALA A 141 -26.14 -7.26 57.98
CA ALA A 141 -26.90 -7.81 56.87
C ALA A 141 -28.23 -7.10 56.65
N GLY A 142 -28.85 -7.34 55.50
CA GLY A 142 -30.14 -6.76 55.11
C GLY A 142 -30.23 -6.55 53.60
N THR A 143 -31.26 -5.85 53.14
CA THR A 143 -31.46 -5.48 51.74
C THR A 143 -31.09 -4.02 51.50
N HIS A 144 -30.28 -3.74 50.48
CA HIS A 144 -29.85 -2.38 50.15
C HIS A 144 -31.06 -1.52 49.73
N GLY A 145 -31.17 -0.31 50.30
CA GLY A 145 -32.32 0.59 50.17
C GLY A 145 -33.50 0.29 51.11
N LEU A 146 -33.41 -0.76 51.95
CA LEU A 146 -34.45 -1.11 52.94
C LEU A 146 -33.92 -1.28 54.35
N ASP A 147 -32.67 -1.70 54.52
CA ASP A 147 -32.03 -1.90 55.82
C ASP A 147 -30.76 -1.06 55.92
N ARG A 148 -30.35 -0.76 57.15
CA ARG A 148 -29.00 -0.24 57.41
C ARG A 148 -27.99 -1.38 57.27
N LEU A 149 -26.96 -1.19 56.46
CA LEU A 149 -25.92 -2.19 56.22
C LEU A 149 -24.57 -1.69 56.73
N ARG A 150 -23.62 -2.61 56.88
CA ARG A 150 -22.25 -2.27 57.28
C ARG A 150 -21.25 -3.20 56.64
N ILE A 151 -20.30 -2.65 55.92
CA ILE A 151 -19.19 -3.37 55.30
C ILE A 151 -17.90 -2.95 56.00
N ARG A 152 -17.09 -3.93 56.41
CA ARG A 152 -15.75 -3.71 56.93
C ARG A 152 -14.74 -4.03 55.84
N VAL A 153 -13.80 -3.13 55.61
CA VAL A 153 -12.73 -3.29 54.64
C VAL A 153 -11.41 -3.52 55.37
N ARG A 154 -10.63 -4.52 54.95
CA ARG A 154 -9.31 -4.81 55.52
C ARG A 154 -8.23 -4.88 54.47
N ASP A 155 -7.03 -4.45 54.85
CA ASP A 155 -5.83 -4.50 54.03
C ASP A 155 -5.28 -5.93 53.89
N PRO A 156 -4.24 -6.14 53.04
CA PRO A 156 -3.60 -7.44 52.89
C PRO A 156 -2.97 -8.02 54.16
N LEU A 157 -2.72 -7.19 55.19
CA LEU A 157 -2.18 -7.59 56.49
C LEU A 157 -3.29 -7.90 57.52
N GLY A 158 -4.56 -7.71 57.15
CA GLY A 158 -5.74 -7.91 57.99
C GLY A 158 -6.12 -6.71 58.89
N ASN A 159 -5.41 -5.58 58.78
CA ASN A 159 -5.77 -4.36 59.48
C ASN A 159 -7.04 -3.77 58.88
N ILE A 160 -7.86 -3.12 59.70
CA ILE A 160 -9.08 -2.46 59.22
C ILE A 160 -8.66 -1.16 58.53
N ILE A 161 -8.98 -1.05 57.24
CA ILE A 161 -8.86 0.19 56.47
C ILE A 161 -10.05 1.08 56.82
N ASP A 162 -11.25 0.56 56.60
CA ASP A 162 -12.50 1.30 56.75
C ASP A 162 -13.63 0.43 57.31
N THR A 163 -14.62 1.06 57.92
CA THR A 163 -15.90 0.42 58.26
C THR A 163 -17.02 1.34 57.79
N VAL A 164 -17.57 1.01 56.62
CA VAL A 164 -18.54 1.84 55.91
C VAL A 164 -19.95 1.48 56.38
N ALA A 165 -20.69 2.49 56.82
CA ALA A 165 -22.11 2.40 57.09
C ALA A 165 -22.89 2.82 55.84
N ILE A 166 -23.80 1.96 55.40
CA ILE A 166 -24.71 2.21 54.28
C ILE A 166 -26.07 2.46 54.92
N GLU A 167 -26.56 3.68 54.80
CA GLU A 167 -27.80 4.07 55.46
C GLU A 167 -29.02 3.54 54.69
N GLN A 168 -30.12 3.38 55.42
CA GLN A 168 -31.33 2.71 54.91
C GLN A 168 -31.86 3.32 53.60
N ASN A 169 -31.70 4.64 53.44
CA ASN A 169 -32.23 5.39 52.30
C ASN A 169 -31.14 5.87 51.34
N ASP A 170 -29.92 5.33 51.45
CA ASP A 170 -28.89 5.63 50.47
C ASP A 170 -29.35 5.15 49.09
N PRO A 171 -29.14 5.95 48.02
CA PRO A 171 -29.44 5.51 46.67
C PRO A 171 -28.67 4.23 46.32
N LEU A 172 -29.29 3.38 45.50
CA LEU A 172 -28.57 2.28 44.88
C LEU A 172 -27.37 2.82 44.11
N ASP A 173 -26.27 2.08 44.17
CA ASP A 173 -25.01 2.43 43.54
C ASP A 173 -24.41 3.78 44.00
N LEU A 174 -24.79 4.26 45.19
CA LEU A 174 -24.06 5.35 45.84
C LEU A 174 -22.59 4.96 46.02
N GLN A 175 -21.70 5.87 45.66
CA GLN A 175 -20.26 5.69 45.82
C GLN A 175 -19.83 5.91 47.27
N TYR A 176 -19.07 4.96 47.80
CA TYR A 176 -18.42 5.04 49.10
C TYR A 176 -16.91 5.03 48.92
N ASP A 177 -16.27 6.16 49.20
CA ASP A 177 -14.81 6.30 49.12
C ASP A 177 -14.11 5.57 50.25
N LEU A 178 -12.97 4.98 49.93
CA LEU A 178 -12.07 4.32 50.87
C LEU A 178 -10.80 5.16 51.05
N SER A 179 -10.13 4.95 52.18
CA SER A 179 -8.92 5.69 52.56
C SER A 179 -7.71 5.45 51.65
N ASN A 180 -7.81 4.57 50.65
CA ASN A 180 -6.73 4.13 49.76
C ASN A 180 -6.95 4.51 48.28
N GLY A 181 -7.78 5.52 48.02
CA GLY A 181 -8.08 6.02 46.68
C GLY A 181 -9.07 5.17 45.88
N LEU A 182 -9.42 3.98 46.36
CA LEU A 182 -10.52 3.20 45.81
C LEU A 182 -11.85 3.67 46.37
N SER A 183 -12.91 3.28 45.68
CA SER A 183 -14.28 3.41 46.15
C SER A 183 -15.04 2.14 45.80
N PHE A 184 -16.19 1.94 46.42
CA PHE A 184 -17.13 0.93 45.97
C PHE A 184 -18.55 1.46 45.90
N THR A 185 -19.35 0.83 45.04
CA THR A 185 -20.80 0.97 45.03
C THR A 185 -21.45 -0.35 45.41
N LEU A 186 -22.70 -0.28 45.86
CA LEU A 186 -23.51 -1.46 46.12
C LEU A 186 -24.82 -1.36 45.33
N GLY A 187 -25.06 -2.34 44.47
CA GLY A 187 -26.30 -2.44 43.70
C GLY A 187 -27.49 -2.89 44.54
N ALA A 188 -28.62 -3.12 43.88
CA ALA A 188 -29.79 -3.74 44.52
C ALA A 188 -29.49 -5.19 44.94
N GLY A 189 -29.99 -5.60 46.11
CA GLY A 189 -29.93 -6.99 46.57
C GLY A 189 -29.80 -7.11 48.08
N SER A 190 -29.65 -8.35 48.55
CA SER A 190 -29.45 -8.69 49.96
C SER A 190 -27.98 -8.99 50.26
N LEU A 191 -27.53 -8.59 51.45
CA LEU A 191 -26.27 -9.02 52.03
C LEU A 191 -26.51 -9.96 53.21
N VAL A 192 -25.68 -10.99 53.35
CA VAL A 192 -25.72 -11.96 54.44
C VAL A 192 -24.53 -11.73 55.38
N ARG A 193 -24.77 -11.83 56.69
CA ARG A 193 -23.79 -11.45 57.70
C ARG A 193 -22.60 -12.40 57.67
N PHE A 194 -21.40 -11.82 57.76
CA PHE A 194 -20.10 -12.50 57.72
C PHE A 194 -19.70 -13.09 56.37
N GLU A 195 -20.52 -12.96 55.33
CA GLU A 195 -20.04 -13.18 53.97
C GLU A 195 -18.99 -12.11 53.61
N ALA A 196 -18.04 -12.52 52.80
CA ALA A 196 -16.93 -11.70 52.39
C ALA A 196 -16.66 -11.82 50.90
N THR A 197 -15.98 -10.82 50.37
CA THR A 197 -15.36 -10.88 49.05
C THR A 197 -14.02 -10.15 49.08
N SER A 198 -13.24 -10.27 48.02
CA SER A 198 -11.94 -9.62 47.94
C SER A 198 -11.56 -9.22 46.53
N ILE A 199 -10.74 -8.18 46.45
CA ILE A 199 -9.98 -7.82 45.25
C ILE A 199 -8.49 -8.00 45.51
N GLN A 200 -7.72 -8.27 44.48
CA GLN A 200 -6.27 -8.12 44.49
C GLN A 200 -5.92 -6.69 44.14
N VAL A 201 -4.99 -6.10 44.88
CA VAL A 201 -4.38 -4.80 44.58
C VAL A 201 -2.88 -4.95 44.41
N PHE A 202 -2.30 -4.11 43.55
CA PHE A 202 -0.87 -4.07 43.28
C PHE A 202 -0.38 -2.63 43.35
N ASP A 203 0.62 -2.39 44.20
CA ASP A 203 1.22 -1.06 44.45
C ASP A 203 2.31 -0.67 43.44
N SER A 204 2.70 -1.61 42.58
CA SER A 204 3.84 -1.49 41.66
C SER A 204 3.58 -2.15 40.30
N VAL A 205 2.34 -2.55 40.03
CA VAL A 205 1.90 -3.07 38.73
C VAL A 205 0.81 -2.14 38.22
N GLY A 206 1.06 -1.51 37.08
CA GLY A 206 0.15 -0.56 36.46
C GLY A 206 -1.12 -1.21 35.90
N SER A 207 -2.13 -0.38 35.69
CA SER A 207 -3.38 -0.76 35.06
C SER A 207 -3.21 -0.78 33.54
N VAL A 208 -3.54 -1.90 32.90
CA VAL A 208 -3.39 -2.10 31.45
C VAL A 208 -4.71 -1.83 30.74
N VAL A 209 -4.67 -1.06 29.65
CA VAL A 209 -5.84 -0.85 28.78
C VAL A 209 -6.28 -2.16 28.12
N ASP A 210 -7.58 -2.46 28.18
CA ASP A 210 -8.20 -3.56 27.43
C ASP A 210 -8.87 -3.01 26.17
N ILE A 211 -8.20 -3.19 25.03
CA ILE A 211 -8.57 -2.58 23.75
C ILE A 211 -9.78 -3.25 23.08
N ASP A 212 -10.21 -4.41 23.57
CA ASP A 212 -11.35 -5.17 23.04
C ASP A 212 -12.65 -4.90 23.82
N LYS A 213 -12.55 -4.24 24.97
CA LYS A 213 -13.70 -3.88 25.80
C LYS A 213 -14.36 -2.59 25.35
N PRO A 214 -15.67 -2.44 25.57
CA PRO A 214 -16.38 -1.22 25.22
C PRO A 214 -15.83 -0.02 26.02
N LEU A 215 -15.73 1.13 25.36
CA LEU A 215 -15.21 2.39 25.93
C LEU A 215 -16.09 2.92 27.06
N ASN A 216 -17.39 2.60 27.05
CA ASN A 216 -18.34 2.83 28.14
C ASN A 216 -18.55 1.62 29.05
N GLY A 217 -17.71 0.59 28.92
CA GLY A 217 -17.79 -0.61 29.74
C GLY A 217 -17.72 -0.28 31.22
N THR A 218 -18.43 -1.07 32.02
CA THR A 218 -18.50 -0.90 33.48
C THR A 218 -18.06 -2.18 34.18
N GLY A 219 -17.60 -2.08 35.42
CA GLY A 219 -17.16 -3.24 36.18
C GLY A 219 -16.09 -4.03 35.43
N ASN A 220 -16.26 -5.36 35.33
CA ASN A 220 -15.30 -6.25 34.67
C ASN A 220 -15.25 -6.10 33.13
N ASP A 221 -16.15 -5.30 32.55
CA ASP A 221 -16.13 -4.98 31.12
C ASP A 221 -15.53 -3.60 30.82
N LYS A 222 -14.90 -2.92 31.79
CA LYS A 222 -14.19 -1.66 31.58
C LYS A 222 -13.02 -1.84 30.59
N ALA A 223 -12.89 -0.92 29.63
CA ALA A 223 -11.68 -0.77 28.79
C ALA A 223 -10.45 -0.29 29.57
N ASN A 224 -10.62 0.05 30.85
CA ASN A 224 -9.55 0.46 31.76
C ASN A 224 -8.74 1.66 31.24
N LEU A 225 -9.44 2.68 30.71
CA LEU A 225 -8.86 3.98 30.39
C LEU A 225 -8.44 4.70 31.69
N GLN A 226 -7.59 5.73 31.55
CA GLN A 226 -7.08 6.49 32.69
C GLN A 226 -8.22 7.00 33.60
N PHE A 227 -8.13 6.65 34.89
CA PHE A 227 -9.07 7.14 35.89
C PHE A 227 -9.04 8.68 35.96
N GLY A 228 -10.23 9.29 36.09
CA GLY A 228 -10.41 10.74 36.16
C GLY A 228 -10.43 11.45 34.80
N MET A 229 -10.25 10.74 33.69
CA MET A 229 -10.55 11.29 32.36
C MET A 229 -12.06 11.36 32.11
N PRO A 230 -12.54 12.31 31.30
CA PRO A 230 -13.94 12.29 30.83
C PRO A 230 -14.26 10.96 30.16
N GLY A 231 -15.42 10.39 30.49
CA GLY A 231 -15.90 9.18 29.82
C GLY A 231 -16.17 9.42 28.35
N VAL A 232 -15.90 8.42 27.51
CA VAL A 232 -16.25 8.45 26.09
C VAL A 232 -17.76 8.32 25.94
N VAL A 233 -18.35 9.18 25.09
CA VAL A 233 -19.79 9.23 24.79
C VAL A 233 -20.02 9.07 23.29
N ASP A 234 -21.27 8.82 22.88
CA ASP A 234 -21.63 8.78 21.46
C ASP A 234 -21.40 10.16 20.82
N GLY A 235 -20.68 10.17 19.70
CA GLY A 235 -20.28 11.38 19.01
C GLY A 235 -19.37 11.09 17.82
N SER A 236 -18.44 11.99 17.57
CA SER A 236 -17.45 11.92 16.50
C SER A 236 -16.28 12.87 16.73
N PHE A 237 -15.22 12.65 15.96
CA PHE A 237 -14.19 13.66 15.74
C PHE A 237 -13.81 13.77 14.27
N GLN A 238 -13.14 14.84 13.86
CA GLN A 238 -12.62 15.01 12.50
C GLN A 238 -11.15 14.58 12.43
N LEU A 239 -10.81 13.76 11.45
CA LEU A 239 -9.44 13.38 11.10
C LEU A 239 -9.17 13.75 9.64
N ASN A 240 -8.26 14.69 9.39
CA ASN A 240 -7.97 15.24 8.06
C ASN A 240 -9.25 15.68 7.31
N GLY A 241 -10.19 16.30 8.04
CA GLY A 241 -11.48 16.73 7.49
C GLY A 241 -12.54 15.63 7.30
N VAL A 242 -12.22 14.37 7.59
CA VAL A 242 -13.15 13.24 7.54
C VAL A 242 -13.74 12.98 8.93
N THR A 243 -15.07 12.85 9.01
CA THR A 243 -15.76 12.50 10.26
C THR A 243 -15.52 11.04 10.64
N ILE A 244 -14.98 10.82 11.83
CA ILE A 244 -14.80 9.52 12.46
C ILE A 244 -15.89 9.37 13.53
N PRO A 245 -16.91 8.52 13.31
CA PRO A 245 -17.93 8.27 14.32
C PRO A 245 -17.36 7.47 15.50
N VAL A 246 -17.80 7.81 16.70
CA VAL A 246 -17.48 7.10 17.93
C VAL A 246 -18.79 6.73 18.62
N ALA A 247 -19.05 5.43 18.81
CA ALA A 247 -20.07 5.00 19.75
C ALA A 247 -19.40 4.65 21.08
N ALA A 248 -20.02 5.03 22.19
CA ALA A 248 -19.51 4.71 23.52
C ALA A 248 -19.44 3.18 23.75
N SER A 249 -20.27 2.41 23.04
CA SER A 249 -20.24 0.94 23.05
C SER A 249 -19.13 0.32 22.19
N ASN A 250 -18.41 1.11 21.38
CA ASN A 250 -17.26 0.61 20.62
C ASN A 250 -16.09 0.28 21.53
N SER A 251 -15.21 -0.61 21.09
CA SER A 251 -13.88 -0.81 21.68
C SER A 251 -12.85 0.13 21.06
N LEU A 252 -11.62 0.17 21.61
CA LEU A 252 -10.53 0.91 20.97
C LEU A 252 -10.20 0.32 19.59
N ASN A 253 -10.22 -1.02 19.48
CA ASN A 253 -10.01 -1.72 18.22
C ASN A 253 -11.06 -1.35 17.17
N ASP A 254 -12.33 -1.23 17.55
CA ASP A 254 -13.39 -0.81 16.62
C ASP A 254 -13.11 0.58 16.03
N ILE A 255 -12.67 1.54 16.86
CA ILE A 255 -12.36 2.90 16.39
C ILE A 255 -11.11 2.92 15.51
N LEU A 256 -10.07 2.15 15.85
CA LEU A 256 -8.89 1.99 14.99
C LEU A 256 -9.26 1.38 13.64
N ASP A 257 -10.16 0.40 13.61
CA ASP A 257 -10.66 -0.19 12.38
C ASP A 257 -11.44 0.84 11.54
N VAL A 258 -12.26 1.68 12.16
CA VAL A 258 -12.96 2.78 11.47
C VAL A 258 -11.94 3.76 10.87
N ILE A 259 -10.91 4.15 11.61
CA ILE A 259 -9.83 5.04 11.11
C ILE A 259 -9.15 4.39 9.89
N ASN A 260 -8.73 3.14 10.02
CA ASN A 260 -8.01 2.37 8.99
C ASN A 260 -8.83 2.17 7.70
N GLN A 261 -10.15 2.18 7.80
CA GLN A 261 -11.07 2.03 6.66
C GLN A 261 -11.58 3.38 6.12
N SER A 262 -11.28 4.49 6.81
CA SER A 262 -11.77 5.81 6.44
C SER A 262 -11.05 6.40 5.22
N ALA A 263 -11.63 7.44 4.64
CA ALA A 263 -10.98 8.23 3.59
C ALA A 263 -10.02 9.30 4.15
N ALA A 264 -9.71 9.30 5.46
CA ALA A 264 -8.85 10.30 6.10
C ALA A 264 -7.38 10.24 5.65
N GLY A 265 -7.00 9.16 4.95
CA GLY A 265 -5.63 8.94 4.48
C GLY A 265 -4.68 8.50 5.58
N VAL A 266 -5.17 8.19 6.78
CA VAL A 266 -4.39 7.84 7.98
C VAL A 266 -4.70 6.41 8.41
N SER A 267 -3.68 5.67 8.84
CA SER A 267 -3.81 4.40 9.55
C SER A 267 -3.58 4.59 11.05
N GLY A 268 -4.35 3.92 11.89
CA GLY A 268 -4.19 3.90 13.34
C GLY A 268 -3.76 2.53 13.87
N SER A 269 -2.95 2.54 14.91
CA SER A 269 -2.51 1.35 15.63
C SER A 269 -2.37 1.62 17.13
N PHE A 270 -2.38 0.54 17.93
CA PHE A 270 -2.09 0.58 19.36
C PHE A 270 -0.87 -0.28 19.67
N ASP A 271 0.11 0.31 20.34
CA ASP A 271 1.30 -0.38 20.84
C ASP A 271 1.06 -0.83 22.29
N THR A 272 0.88 -2.13 22.50
CA THR A 272 0.63 -2.71 23.83
C THR A 272 1.82 -2.63 24.77
N ALA A 273 3.04 -2.45 24.26
CA ALA A 273 4.24 -2.38 25.11
C ALA A 273 4.44 -0.97 25.68
N THR A 274 4.03 0.06 24.93
CA THR A 274 4.10 1.46 25.36
C THR A 274 2.73 2.05 25.69
N GLU A 275 1.67 1.24 25.65
CA GLU A 275 0.25 1.59 25.78
C GLU A 275 -0.14 2.89 25.06
N ARG A 276 0.36 3.07 23.83
CA ARG A 276 0.19 4.30 23.06
C ARG A 276 -0.53 4.06 21.75
N LEU A 277 -1.39 5.01 21.40
CA LEU A 277 -2.00 5.07 20.08
C LEU A 277 -1.08 5.82 19.13
N GLU A 278 -0.88 5.27 17.94
CA GLU A 278 -0.11 5.90 16.88
C GLU A 278 -0.92 5.98 15.60
N LEU A 279 -1.05 7.19 15.07
CA LEU A 279 -1.60 7.49 13.76
C LEU A 279 -0.46 7.75 12.78
N THR A 280 -0.57 7.22 11.56
CA THR A 280 0.44 7.36 10.51
C THR A 280 -0.23 7.71 9.19
N GLN A 281 0.30 8.70 8.46
CA GLN A 281 -0.18 8.99 7.11
C GLN A 281 0.11 7.83 6.16
N ASN A 282 -0.88 7.46 5.34
CA ASN A 282 -0.72 6.40 4.34
C ASN A 282 0.17 6.84 3.18
N THR A 283 0.20 8.14 2.89
CA THR A 283 1.07 8.74 1.88
C THR A 283 2.30 9.34 2.56
N PRO A 284 3.52 8.85 2.25
CA PRO A 284 4.74 9.42 2.80
C PRO A 284 5.06 10.79 2.18
N GLY A 285 5.96 11.53 2.83
CA GLY A 285 6.38 12.87 2.44
C GLY A 285 6.01 13.94 3.47
N SER A 286 6.56 15.13 3.31
CA SER A 286 6.39 16.24 4.25
C SER A 286 5.07 17.00 4.07
N GLY A 287 4.46 16.89 2.88
CA GLY A 287 3.20 17.56 2.55
C GLY A 287 1.97 17.04 3.31
N PRO A 288 1.73 15.71 3.38
CA PRO A 288 0.63 15.15 4.16
C PRO A 288 0.80 15.37 5.67
N ALA A 289 -0.19 16.00 6.31
CA ALA A 289 -0.22 16.21 7.77
C ALA A 289 -1.33 15.38 8.43
N ILE A 290 -1.26 15.19 9.75
CA ILE A 290 -2.35 14.60 10.54
C ILE A 290 -3.00 15.73 11.32
N ASP A 291 -4.28 15.97 11.06
CA ASP A 291 -5.06 17.04 11.68
C ASP A 291 -6.29 16.44 12.37
N ILE A 292 -6.39 16.66 13.69
CA ILE A 292 -7.52 16.23 14.52
C ILE A 292 -8.27 17.48 14.96
N GLN A 293 -9.57 17.53 14.67
CA GLN A 293 -10.41 18.67 15.02
C GLN A 293 -11.76 18.22 15.54
N GLY A 294 -12.41 19.07 16.34
CA GLY A 294 -13.80 18.95 16.76
C GLY A 294 -14.17 17.57 17.31
N ASP A 295 -13.99 17.35 18.61
CA ASP A 295 -14.39 16.11 19.30
C ASP A 295 -15.58 16.37 20.23
N ASP A 296 -16.71 15.73 19.97
CA ASP A 296 -17.88 15.71 20.87
C ASP A 296 -18.09 14.35 21.57
N SER A 297 -17.20 13.38 21.31
CA SER A 297 -17.20 12.04 21.90
C SER A 297 -16.30 11.89 23.13
N ASN A 298 -15.42 12.88 23.39
CA ASN A 298 -14.30 12.82 24.34
C ASN A 298 -13.21 11.78 24.01
N PHE A 299 -13.28 11.09 22.88
CA PHE A 299 -12.34 10.04 22.50
C PHE A 299 -10.90 10.58 22.38
N VAL A 300 -10.72 11.77 21.80
CA VAL A 300 -9.40 12.36 21.53
C VAL A 300 -8.69 12.66 22.85
N VAL A 301 -9.41 13.22 23.83
CA VAL A 301 -8.89 13.48 25.18
C VAL A 301 -8.65 12.16 25.95
N ALA A 302 -9.60 11.23 25.92
CA ALA A 302 -9.49 9.96 26.66
C ALA A 302 -8.30 9.10 26.19
N THR A 303 -7.92 9.22 24.92
CA THR A 303 -6.76 8.55 24.30
C THR A 303 -5.50 9.40 24.29
N LYS A 304 -5.54 10.62 24.84
CA LYS A 304 -4.41 11.57 24.91
C LYS A 304 -3.84 11.97 23.54
N LEU A 305 -4.68 11.99 22.52
CA LEU A 305 -4.31 12.47 21.19
C LEU A 305 -4.36 14.01 21.10
N ASP A 306 -5.06 14.67 22.01
CA ASP A 306 -5.13 16.14 22.14
C ASP A 306 -3.80 16.76 22.61
N THR A 307 -2.95 15.96 23.24
CA THR A 307 -1.61 16.33 23.71
C THR A 307 -0.48 15.76 22.84
N ALA A 308 -0.83 15.12 21.73
CA ALA A 308 0.12 14.53 20.80
C ALA A 308 0.73 15.57 19.85
N ASP A 309 2.03 15.46 19.60
CA ASP A 309 2.71 16.24 18.57
C ASP A 309 2.68 15.49 17.22
N VAL A 310 2.39 16.21 16.15
CA VAL A 310 2.58 15.72 14.79
C VAL A 310 4.05 15.79 14.44
N VAL A 311 4.64 14.65 14.09
CA VAL A 311 5.97 14.59 13.48
C VAL A 311 5.78 14.57 11.97
N PRO A 312 6.21 15.61 11.22
CA PRO A 312 6.08 15.63 9.77
C PRO A 312 6.86 14.48 9.12
N GLY A 313 6.34 14.00 7.99
CA GLY A 313 7.08 13.09 7.13
C GLY A 313 8.28 13.78 6.47
N ILE A 314 9.16 12.98 5.89
CA ILE A 314 10.34 13.44 5.18
C ILE A 314 10.18 13.09 3.70
N ASP A 315 10.38 14.07 2.82
CA ASP A 315 10.44 13.86 1.38
C ASP A 315 11.76 13.21 0.97
N PRO A 316 11.81 12.44 -0.13
CA PRO A 316 13.09 12.01 -0.67
C PRO A 316 13.93 13.23 -1.07
N ASP A 317 15.25 13.08 -1.14
CA ASP A 317 16.16 14.17 -1.50
C ASP A 317 15.78 14.84 -2.84
N THR A 318 15.10 14.14 -3.76
CA THR A 318 14.67 14.75 -5.03
C THR A 318 13.61 15.83 -4.86
N GLY A 319 12.79 15.74 -3.81
CA GLY A 319 11.72 16.68 -3.48
C GLY A 319 12.08 17.69 -2.40
N GLN A 320 13.25 17.58 -1.76
CA GLN A 320 13.73 18.56 -0.79
C GLN A 320 14.39 19.77 -1.49
N PRO A 321 14.36 20.98 -0.89
CA PRO A 321 15.11 22.12 -1.39
C PRO A 321 16.59 21.78 -1.56
N MET A 322 17.18 22.09 -2.71
CA MET A 322 18.56 21.71 -3.01
C MET A 322 19.57 22.19 -1.96
N GLU A 323 19.36 23.38 -1.37
CA GLU A 323 20.24 23.94 -0.34
C GLU A 323 20.33 23.07 0.94
N SER A 324 19.31 22.25 1.24
CA SER A 324 19.36 21.32 2.39
C SER A 324 20.30 20.13 2.16
N LEU A 325 20.71 19.89 0.91
CA LEU A 325 21.39 18.66 0.50
C LEU A 325 22.88 18.91 0.23
N PRO A 326 23.79 18.10 0.82
CA PRO A 326 25.22 18.24 0.59
C PRO A 326 25.63 18.16 -0.89
N GLN A 327 24.91 17.34 -1.68
CA GLN A 327 25.13 17.16 -3.12
C GLN A 327 25.02 18.47 -3.93
N PHE A 328 24.23 19.44 -3.44
CA PHE A 328 23.96 20.70 -4.14
C PHE A 328 24.55 21.94 -3.42
N SER A 329 25.42 21.75 -2.43
CA SER A 329 26.03 22.84 -1.63
C SER A 329 26.81 23.91 -2.43
N GLY A 330 27.18 23.63 -3.68
CA GLY A 330 27.82 24.59 -4.60
C GLY A 330 26.88 25.23 -5.63
N VAL A 331 25.58 24.93 -5.58
CA VAL A 331 24.59 25.46 -6.51
C VAL A 331 24.17 26.86 -6.08
N MET A 332 24.05 27.78 -7.04
CA MET A 332 23.64 29.17 -6.80
C MET A 332 22.36 29.50 -7.56
N SER A 333 21.53 30.39 -7.00
CA SER A 333 20.35 30.90 -7.69
C SER A 333 20.74 31.63 -8.98
N GLY A 334 19.94 31.48 -10.04
CA GLY A 334 20.21 32.09 -11.33
C GLY A 334 19.38 31.46 -12.44
N SER A 335 19.98 31.29 -13.62
CA SER A 335 19.34 30.56 -14.72
C SER A 335 20.37 29.78 -15.50
N VAL A 336 20.05 28.51 -15.76
CA VAL A 336 20.78 27.68 -16.73
C VAL A 336 20.28 27.95 -18.14
N VAL A 337 21.08 27.60 -19.14
CA VAL A 337 20.70 27.67 -20.54
C VAL A 337 20.65 26.27 -21.14
N ILE A 338 19.50 25.88 -21.67
CA ILE A 338 19.29 24.61 -22.39
C ILE A 338 18.78 24.94 -23.79
N ASN A 339 19.55 24.56 -24.82
CA ASN A 339 19.29 24.90 -26.23
C ASN A 339 18.97 26.39 -26.45
N GLY A 340 19.66 27.28 -25.72
CA GLY A 340 19.45 28.73 -25.79
C GLY A 340 18.24 29.25 -24.99
N THR A 341 17.46 28.38 -24.36
CA THR A 341 16.35 28.76 -23.49
C THR A 341 16.81 28.85 -22.03
N SER A 342 16.48 29.96 -21.37
CA SER A 342 16.80 30.20 -19.96
C SER A 342 15.82 29.47 -19.05
N VAL A 343 16.34 28.65 -18.13
CA VAL A 343 15.56 27.94 -17.10
C VAL A 343 16.05 28.41 -15.74
N ALA A 344 15.18 29.08 -14.99
CA ALA A 344 15.52 29.57 -13.66
C ALA A 344 15.81 28.42 -12.68
N ILE A 345 16.63 28.69 -11.67
CA ILE A 345 16.88 27.80 -10.54
C ILE A 345 17.16 28.63 -9.30
N ASP A 346 16.59 28.24 -8.16
CA ASP A 346 16.82 28.82 -6.85
C ASP A 346 16.95 27.71 -5.79
N PRO A 347 18.18 27.32 -5.38
CA PRO A 347 18.39 26.17 -4.50
C PRO A 347 17.76 26.31 -3.11
N GLN A 348 17.41 27.54 -2.69
CA GLN A 348 16.76 27.75 -1.39
C GLN A 348 15.31 27.25 -1.37
N SER A 349 14.66 27.25 -2.52
CA SER A 349 13.24 26.93 -2.66
C SER A 349 12.96 25.77 -3.61
N ASP A 350 13.80 25.57 -4.63
CA ASP A 350 13.65 24.53 -5.63
C ASP A 350 14.24 23.20 -5.17
N SER A 351 13.49 22.13 -5.44
CA SER A 351 13.98 20.76 -5.41
C SER A 351 14.53 20.30 -6.77
N LEU A 352 15.15 19.11 -6.81
CA LEU A 352 15.55 18.51 -8.09
C LEU A 352 14.34 18.22 -8.98
N ASP A 353 13.23 17.78 -8.38
CA ASP A 353 11.98 17.52 -9.09
C ASP A 353 11.40 18.81 -9.69
N ASP A 354 11.46 19.93 -8.97
CA ASP A 354 11.05 21.24 -9.50
C ASP A 354 11.89 21.66 -10.70
N PHE A 355 13.21 21.49 -10.62
CA PHE A 355 14.10 21.82 -11.72
C PHE A 355 13.84 20.94 -12.97
N ILE A 356 13.68 19.62 -12.78
CA ILE A 356 13.33 18.68 -13.87
C ILE A 356 11.99 19.07 -14.51
N ASN A 357 10.97 19.34 -13.69
CA ASN A 357 9.65 19.76 -14.16
C ASN A 357 9.73 21.08 -14.94
N ARG A 358 10.55 22.02 -14.48
CA ARG A 358 10.75 23.30 -15.16
C ARG A 358 11.45 23.16 -16.51
N ILE A 359 12.40 22.23 -16.64
CA ILE A 359 12.99 21.89 -17.95
C ILE A 359 11.90 21.33 -18.87
N ASN A 360 11.12 20.35 -18.41
CA ASN A 360 10.07 19.69 -19.20
C ASN A 360 8.93 20.65 -19.61
N ALA A 361 8.65 21.67 -18.81
CA ALA A 361 7.66 22.69 -19.13
C ALA A 361 8.20 23.83 -20.01
N SER A 362 9.51 23.88 -20.23
CA SER A 362 10.15 24.95 -21.00
C SER A 362 10.04 24.72 -22.52
N SER A 363 10.27 25.79 -23.30
CA SER A 363 10.42 25.69 -24.76
C SER A 363 11.82 25.29 -25.20
N ALA A 364 12.63 24.67 -24.33
CA ALA A 364 14.02 24.31 -24.61
C ALA A 364 14.18 23.14 -25.59
N GLY A 365 13.09 22.46 -25.97
CA GLY A 365 13.16 21.28 -26.85
C GLY A 365 13.99 20.15 -26.24
N ALA A 366 13.88 19.97 -24.93
CA ALA A 366 14.60 18.97 -24.16
C ALA A 366 13.70 18.39 -23.07
N VAL A 367 13.83 17.07 -22.86
CA VAL A 367 13.13 16.34 -21.80
C VAL A 367 14.14 15.91 -20.74
N ALA A 368 13.86 16.27 -19.50
CA ALA A 368 14.59 15.85 -18.32
C ALA A 368 13.84 14.74 -17.56
N SER A 369 14.58 13.82 -16.97
CA SER A 369 14.03 12.77 -16.10
C SER A 369 15.05 12.36 -15.05
N PHE A 370 14.57 11.88 -13.91
CA PHE A 370 15.39 11.19 -12.92
C PHE A 370 15.15 9.67 -13.01
N ASP A 371 16.22 8.91 -13.20
CA ASP A 371 16.25 7.45 -13.19
C ASP A 371 16.52 7.00 -11.76
N THR A 372 15.47 6.57 -11.03
CA THR A 372 15.55 6.22 -9.60
C THR A 372 16.45 5.03 -9.33
N ASP A 373 16.53 4.07 -10.26
CA ASP A 373 17.35 2.87 -10.12
C ASP A 373 18.83 3.19 -10.33
N ALA A 374 19.12 3.99 -11.36
CA ALA A 374 20.48 4.43 -11.63
C ALA A 374 20.93 5.58 -10.73
N LYS A 375 20.00 6.24 -10.03
CA LYS A 375 20.16 7.52 -9.33
C LYS A 375 20.82 8.58 -10.23
N GLN A 376 20.28 8.77 -11.42
CA GLN A 376 20.87 9.65 -12.44
C GLN A 376 19.84 10.59 -13.04
N VAL A 377 20.22 11.86 -13.23
CA VAL A 377 19.48 12.76 -14.10
C VAL A 377 19.87 12.49 -15.55
N VAL A 378 18.89 12.54 -16.44
CA VAL A 378 19.07 12.44 -17.88
C VAL A 378 18.32 13.59 -18.52
N ILE A 379 19.03 14.39 -19.32
CA ILE A 379 18.44 15.43 -20.18
C ILE A 379 18.67 15.00 -21.61
N THR A 380 17.61 14.91 -22.40
CA THR A 380 17.65 14.44 -23.78
C THR A 380 17.00 15.49 -24.68
N GLY A 381 17.67 15.85 -25.78
CA GLY A 381 17.05 16.71 -26.79
C GLY A 381 15.85 16.01 -27.44
N GLU A 382 14.80 16.75 -27.77
CA GLU A 382 13.59 16.20 -28.41
C GLU A 382 13.83 15.85 -29.89
N ASN A 383 14.77 16.53 -30.54
CA ASN A 383 15.09 16.34 -31.95
C ASN A 383 16.44 15.63 -32.13
N SER A 384 16.44 14.52 -32.88
CA SER A 384 17.68 13.81 -33.26
C SER A 384 18.54 14.57 -34.25
N ASP A 385 17.95 15.58 -34.90
CA ASP A 385 18.59 16.42 -35.90
C ASP A 385 19.10 17.75 -35.33
N ASP A 386 19.05 17.95 -34.00
CA ASP A 386 19.63 19.10 -33.31
C ASP A 386 20.72 18.65 -32.33
N ASP A 387 21.59 19.57 -31.90
CA ASP A 387 22.52 19.29 -30.80
C ASP A 387 21.83 19.64 -29.48
N LEU A 388 22.18 18.93 -28.40
CA LEU A 388 21.80 19.36 -27.06
C LEU A 388 22.89 20.29 -26.53
N VAL A 389 22.55 21.53 -26.24
CA VAL A 389 23.47 22.48 -25.60
C VAL A 389 22.97 22.72 -24.19
N ILE A 390 23.80 22.40 -23.20
CA ILE A 390 23.53 22.69 -21.79
C ILE A 390 24.66 23.52 -21.20
N ASP A 391 24.31 24.58 -20.49
CA ASP A 391 25.26 25.50 -19.86
C ASP A 391 24.70 25.90 -18.49
N ALA A 392 25.47 25.63 -17.42
CA ALA A 392 25.05 25.99 -16.07
C ALA A 392 25.01 27.50 -15.87
N ASN A 393 25.66 28.27 -16.76
CA ASN A 393 25.69 29.73 -16.75
C ASN A 393 26.08 30.29 -15.36
N GLY A 394 27.07 29.64 -14.73
CA GLY A 394 27.60 30.01 -13.41
C GLY A 394 26.82 29.50 -12.20
N THR A 395 25.67 28.83 -12.38
CA THR A 395 24.86 28.29 -11.26
C THR A 395 25.48 27.05 -10.61
N GLY A 396 26.38 26.35 -11.30
CA GLY A 396 27.05 25.15 -10.80
C GLY A 396 26.20 23.87 -10.78
N ILE A 397 24.92 23.91 -11.18
CA ILE A 397 23.99 22.76 -11.08
C ILE A 397 24.43 21.54 -11.88
N PHE A 398 24.94 21.70 -13.10
CA PHE A 398 25.37 20.53 -13.89
C PHE A 398 26.64 19.89 -13.31
N GLY A 399 27.53 20.69 -12.73
CA GLY A 399 28.63 20.18 -11.90
C GLY A 399 28.13 19.36 -10.72
N ALA A 400 27.15 19.88 -9.96
CA ALA A 400 26.52 19.17 -8.86
C ALA A 400 25.78 17.89 -9.30
N LEU A 401 25.26 17.86 -10.53
CA LEU A 401 24.63 16.68 -11.12
C LEU A 401 25.63 15.68 -11.73
N ASN A 402 26.95 15.92 -11.65
CA ASN A 402 27.98 15.17 -12.38
C ASN A 402 27.66 15.05 -13.88
N MET A 403 27.13 16.11 -14.48
CA MET A 403 26.70 16.14 -15.88
C MET A 403 27.69 16.94 -16.75
N PRO A 404 28.00 16.46 -17.97
CA PRO A 404 28.86 17.19 -18.88
C PRO A 404 28.15 18.45 -19.40
N GLU A 405 28.79 19.60 -19.33
CA GLU A 405 28.31 20.86 -19.94
C GLU A 405 28.82 21.03 -21.39
N GLY A 406 28.16 21.89 -22.14
CA GLY A 406 28.52 22.28 -23.49
C GLY A 406 27.62 21.70 -24.58
N ARG A 407 28.11 21.78 -25.83
CA ARG A 407 27.43 21.20 -27.01
C ARG A 407 27.69 19.70 -27.04
N LEU A 408 26.64 18.93 -26.82
CA LEU A 408 26.63 17.48 -26.99
C LEU A 408 26.18 17.19 -28.41
N ASP A 409 27.17 16.82 -29.23
CA ASP A 409 27.00 16.58 -30.66
C ASP A 409 25.97 15.47 -30.91
N ARG A 410 25.23 15.63 -32.02
CA ARG A 410 24.44 14.55 -32.63
C ARG A 410 25.29 13.29 -32.69
N LEU A 411 24.85 12.22 -32.02
CA LEU A 411 25.47 10.91 -32.18
C LEU A 411 25.40 10.54 -33.67
N ALA A 412 26.58 10.43 -34.30
CA ALA A 412 26.75 10.26 -35.74
C ALA A 412 25.77 9.23 -36.30
N ARG A 413 25.02 9.62 -37.35
CA ARG A 413 24.03 8.79 -38.08
C ARG A 413 24.41 7.31 -38.00
N GLY A 414 23.72 6.56 -37.13
CA GLY A 414 23.91 5.12 -37.05
C GLY A 414 23.75 4.54 -38.45
N ARG A 415 24.77 3.83 -38.94
CA ARG A 415 24.73 3.19 -40.27
C ARG A 415 23.48 2.30 -40.29
N GLY A 416 22.50 2.63 -41.13
CA GLY A 416 21.25 1.88 -41.18
C GLY A 416 21.48 0.41 -41.53
N TYR A 417 20.47 -0.42 -41.30
CA TYR A 417 20.58 -1.86 -41.54
C TYR A 417 20.92 -2.15 -43.01
N SER A 418 21.75 -3.16 -43.25
CA SER A 418 22.00 -3.63 -44.62
C SER A 418 20.68 -4.02 -45.30
N GLY A 419 20.62 -3.95 -46.63
CA GLY A 419 19.37 -4.26 -47.36
C GLY A 419 18.80 -5.65 -47.04
N GLY A 420 19.66 -6.62 -46.72
CA GLY A 420 19.25 -7.94 -46.25
C GLY A 420 18.69 -7.94 -44.82
N GLN A 421 19.36 -7.27 -43.88
CA GLN A 421 18.88 -7.14 -42.50
C GLN A 421 17.58 -6.35 -42.42
N ALA A 422 17.47 -5.23 -43.12
CA ALA A 422 16.27 -4.41 -43.16
C ALA A 422 15.03 -5.20 -43.65
N ARG A 423 15.20 -6.08 -44.64
CA ARG A 423 14.12 -6.96 -45.12
C ARG A 423 13.73 -8.00 -44.09
N ARG A 424 14.69 -8.59 -43.38
CA ARG A 424 14.42 -9.58 -42.32
C ARG A 424 13.66 -8.95 -41.16
N ILE A 425 14.09 -7.77 -40.70
CA ILE A 425 13.43 -7.01 -39.64
C ILE A 425 12.03 -6.59 -40.09
N ALA A 426 11.88 -6.06 -41.31
CA ALA A 426 10.57 -5.69 -41.84
C ALA A 426 9.60 -6.89 -41.93
N ASN A 427 10.08 -8.07 -42.34
CA ASN A 427 9.26 -9.28 -42.36
C ASN A 427 8.83 -9.73 -40.95
N ALA A 428 9.71 -9.60 -39.95
CA ALA A 428 9.37 -9.93 -38.56
C ALA A 428 8.35 -8.95 -37.97
N VAL A 429 8.50 -7.65 -38.28
CA VAL A 429 7.54 -6.61 -37.90
C VAL A 429 6.18 -6.89 -38.55
N GLU A 430 6.13 -7.14 -39.85
CA GLU A 430 4.91 -7.46 -40.59
C GLU A 430 4.21 -8.72 -40.03
N SER A 431 4.98 -9.78 -39.75
CA SER A 431 4.46 -11.02 -39.17
C SER A 431 3.89 -10.80 -37.76
N SER A 432 4.52 -9.91 -36.97
CA SER A 432 4.08 -9.60 -35.61
C SER A 432 2.79 -8.81 -35.59
N PHE A 433 2.66 -7.83 -36.48
CA PHE A 433 1.42 -7.08 -36.64
C PHE A 433 0.30 -7.93 -37.25
N ALA A 434 0.60 -8.89 -38.12
CA ALA A 434 -0.37 -9.88 -38.57
C ALA A 434 -0.89 -10.75 -37.41
N ALA A 435 0.00 -11.26 -36.54
CA ALA A 435 -0.41 -12.03 -35.36
C ALA A 435 -1.26 -11.20 -34.39
N LEU A 436 -0.94 -9.92 -34.23
CA LEU A 436 -1.71 -8.98 -33.42
C LEU A 436 -3.09 -8.71 -34.03
N ASN A 437 -3.13 -8.48 -35.34
CA ASN A 437 -4.39 -8.32 -36.08
C ASN A 437 -5.28 -9.56 -35.94
N ASP A 438 -4.72 -10.77 -36.02
CA ASP A 438 -5.45 -12.01 -35.79
C ASP A 438 -6.07 -12.09 -34.38
N PHE A 439 -5.38 -11.56 -33.36
CA PHE A 439 -5.92 -11.48 -32.00
C PHE A 439 -7.07 -10.48 -31.88
N PHE A 440 -7.00 -9.34 -32.59
CA PHE A 440 -8.03 -8.31 -32.57
C PHE A 440 -9.21 -8.56 -33.53
N ARG A 441 -9.06 -9.45 -34.51
CA ARG A 441 -10.14 -9.84 -35.43
C ARG A 441 -11.26 -10.57 -34.67
N GLU A 442 -12.51 -10.14 -34.83
CA GLU A 442 -13.68 -10.84 -34.29
C GLU A 442 -13.79 -12.25 -34.89
N THR A 443 -13.81 -13.28 -34.04
CA THR A 443 -13.88 -14.69 -34.48
C THR A 443 -15.32 -15.20 -34.68
N LYS A 444 -16.35 -14.41 -34.34
CA LYS A 444 -17.75 -14.80 -34.52
C LYS A 444 -18.48 -13.82 -35.44
N PRO A 445 -18.99 -14.27 -36.61
CA PRO A 445 -19.70 -13.37 -37.52
C PRO A 445 -21.07 -12.88 -37.00
N LEU A 446 -21.66 -13.49 -35.96
CA LEU A 446 -23.08 -13.27 -35.58
C LEU A 446 -23.41 -13.51 -34.07
N GLY A 447 -22.48 -13.34 -33.12
CA GLY A 447 -22.78 -13.54 -31.68
C GLY A 447 -21.97 -12.64 -30.77
N LYS A 448 -22.50 -12.32 -29.56
CA LYS A 448 -21.82 -11.50 -28.54
C LYS A 448 -20.45 -12.11 -28.21
N GLU A 449 -19.40 -11.28 -28.28
CA GLU A 449 -18.04 -11.65 -27.90
C GLU A 449 -18.00 -12.10 -26.43
N ASN A 450 -17.05 -12.97 -26.08
CA ASN A 450 -16.82 -13.32 -24.68
C ASN A 450 -16.36 -12.04 -23.94
N PRO A 451 -17.08 -11.58 -22.89
CA PRO A 451 -16.76 -10.34 -22.18
C PRO A 451 -15.32 -10.29 -21.63
N GLN A 452 -14.74 -11.44 -21.32
CA GLN A 452 -13.34 -11.52 -20.89
C GLN A 452 -12.40 -11.17 -22.04
N ILE A 453 -12.64 -11.66 -23.26
CA ILE A 453 -11.82 -11.34 -24.44
C ILE A 453 -11.94 -9.86 -24.80
N GLU A 454 -13.15 -9.29 -24.68
CA GLU A 454 -13.41 -7.86 -24.89
C GLU A 454 -12.65 -6.97 -23.90
N SER A 455 -12.66 -7.33 -22.61
CA SER A 455 -11.86 -6.65 -21.58
C SER A 455 -10.36 -6.74 -21.86
N LEU A 456 -9.87 -7.92 -22.23
CA LEU A 456 -8.45 -8.15 -22.56
C LEU A 456 -7.98 -7.32 -23.77
N ARG A 457 -8.78 -7.27 -24.83
CA ARG A 457 -8.52 -6.41 -26.00
C ARG A 457 -8.50 -4.93 -25.62
N SER A 458 -9.36 -4.51 -24.70
CA SER A 458 -9.44 -3.13 -24.22
C SER A 458 -8.20 -2.72 -23.41
N GLU A 459 -7.66 -3.62 -22.57
CA GLU A 459 -6.42 -3.41 -21.83
C GLU A 459 -5.21 -3.26 -22.76
N LEU A 460 -5.09 -4.13 -23.76
CA LEU A 460 -4.05 -4.04 -24.79
C LEU A 460 -4.15 -2.71 -25.55
N LYS A 461 -5.35 -2.31 -26.00
CA LYS A 461 -5.56 -1.01 -26.67
C LYS A 461 -5.11 0.18 -25.81
N ARG A 462 -5.40 0.14 -24.50
CA ARG A 462 -4.95 1.17 -23.56
C ARG A 462 -3.42 1.20 -23.44
N ALA A 463 -2.78 0.03 -23.36
CA ALA A 463 -1.33 -0.06 -23.35
C ALA A 463 -0.69 0.53 -24.63
N PHE A 464 -1.25 0.26 -25.81
CA PHE A 464 -0.78 0.84 -27.07
C PHE A 464 -0.91 2.37 -27.12
N ARG A 465 -2.05 2.93 -26.65
CA ARG A 465 -2.25 4.39 -26.60
C ARG A 465 -1.21 5.08 -25.72
N ASN A 466 -0.91 4.50 -24.57
CA ASN A 466 0.06 5.06 -23.64
C ASN A 466 1.49 5.13 -24.23
N VAL A 467 1.87 4.19 -25.10
CA VAL A 467 3.21 4.15 -25.71
C VAL A 467 3.34 5.08 -26.90
N LEU A 468 2.30 5.17 -27.72
CA LEU A 468 2.35 5.97 -28.94
C LEU A 468 2.12 7.47 -28.68
N GLY A 469 1.79 7.87 -27.44
CA GLY A 469 1.53 9.26 -27.08
C GLY A 469 0.37 9.89 -27.86
N LEU A 470 -0.53 9.06 -28.41
CA LEU A 470 -1.57 9.50 -29.33
C LEU A 470 -2.73 10.13 -28.55
N ASN A 471 -2.81 11.46 -28.59
CA ASN A 471 -4.00 12.22 -28.24
C ASN A 471 -4.97 12.16 -29.45
N GLU A 472 -6.03 11.35 -29.29
CA GLU A 472 -7.30 11.21 -30.03
C GLU A 472 -7.50 11.57 -31.53
N GLU A 473 -6.58 12.09 -32.34
CA GLU A 473 -6.94 12.47 -33.74
C GLU A 473 -5.92 12.23 -34.89
N SER A 474 -4.69 11.77 -34.67
CA SER A 474 -3.72 11.64 -35.78
C SER A 474 -3.31 10.20 -36.09
N GLY A 475 -3.84 9.63 -37.17
CA GLY A 475 -3.35 8.40 -37.80
C GLY A 475 -2.09 8.61 -38.63
N ASP A 476 -1.03 9.16 -38.04
CA ASP A 476 0.24 9.39 -38.73
C ASP A 476 1.11 8.11 -38.74
N SER A 477 1.57 7.72 -39.94
CA SER A 477 2.51 6.61 -40.15
C SER A 477 3.82 6.86 -39.42
N VAL A 478 4.16 6.03 -38.44
CA VAL A 478 5.46 6.07 -37.76
C VAL A 478 6.36 5.02 -38.36
N PHE A 479 7.32 5.45 -39.17
CA PHE A 479 8.27 4.59 -39.88
C PHE A 479 7.61 3.52 -40.77
N GLY A 480 6.44 3.81 -41.35
CA GLY A 480 5.71 2.85 -42.19
C GLY A 480 4.83 1.88 -41.39
N ILE A 481 4.46 2.22 -40.15
CA ILE A 481 3.51 1.46 -39.33
C ILE A 481 2.36 2.41 -38.98
N ASP A 482 1.17 2.05 -39.46
CA ASP A 482 -0.08 2.77 -39.22
C ASP A 482 -0.91 2.03 -38.19
N PHE A 483 -1.44 2.74 -37.19
CA PHE A 483 -2.30 2.16 -36.15
C PHE A 483 -3.73 2.68 -36.31
N ASN A 484 -4.71 1.77 -36.26
CA ASN A 484 -6.12 2.11 -36.34
C ASN A 484 -6.83 1.77 -35.02
N LEU A 485 -6.74 2.70 -34.07
CA LEU A 485 -7.24 2.49 -32.71
C LEU A 485 -8.73 2.85 -32.54
N ASP A 486 -9.31 3.64 -33.46
CA ASP A 486 -10.66 4.20 -33.32
C ASP A 486 -11.76 3.46 -34.11
N ARG A 487 -11.44 2.78 -35.22
CA ARG A 487 -12.47 2.24 -36.15
C ARG A 487 -12.79 0.75 -36.01
N ILE A 488 -12.58 0.14 -34.85
CA ILE A 488 -12.90 -1.28 -34.65
C ILE A 488 -14.42 -1.50 -34.45
N SER A 489 -15.22 -0.45 -34.31
CA SER A 489 -16.65 -0.61 -34.01
C SER A 489 -17.52 -1.07 -35.18
N LYS A 490 -17.07 -1.00 -36.45
CA LYS A 490 -17.87 -1.47 -37.61
C LYS A 490 -17.01 -1.97 -38.78
N ARG A 491 -16.92 -3.30 -38.90
CA ARG A 491 -16.32 -4.13 -40.00
C ARG A 491 -14.80 -4.34 -39.93
N TYR A 492 -14.41 -5.59 -40.18
CA TYR A 492 -13.09 -6.17 -40.51
C TYR A 492 -11.97 -5.20 -40.93
N ILE A 493 -11.45 -4.38 -40.03
CA ILE A 493 -10.28 -3.54 -40.28
C ILE A 493 -9.18 -3.95 -39.29
N ASP A 494 -7.98 -4.14 -39.83
CA ASP A 494 -6.79 -4.51 -39.07
C ASP A 494 -6.43 -3.44 -38.03
N PHE A 495 -5.94 -3.89 -36.87
CA PHE A 495 -5.50 -3.03 -35.77
C PHE A 495 -4.30 -2.17 -36.16
N ALA A 496 -3.40 -2.72 -36.97
CA ALA A 496 -2.28 -2.00 -37.55
C ALA A 496 -1.97 -2.46 -38.98
N TYR A 497 -1.45 -1.55 -39.78
CA TYR A 497 -0.97 -1.79 -41.13
C TYR A 497 0.52 -1.46 -41.22
N VAL A 498 1.29 -2.23 -42.00
CA VAL A 498 2.73 -2.01 -42.17
C VAL A 498 3.02 -1.74 -43.65
N ASP A 499 3.35 -0.49 -44.00
CA ASP A 499 3.98 -0.18 -45.28
C ASP A 499 5.44 -0.67 -45.25
N ARG A 500 5.60 -1.90 -45.75
CA ARG A 500 6.90 -2.57 -45.87
C ARG A 500 7.94 -1.74 -46.62
N GLY A 501 7.54 -0.99 -47.65
CA GLY A 501 8.42 -0.17 -48.46
C GLY A 501 8.96 1.04 -47.69
N GLU A 502 8.11 1.69 -46.91
CA GLU A 502 8.49 2.77 -46.00
C GLU A 502 9.34 2.28 -44.83
N LEU A 503 8.97 1.17 -44.20
CA LEU A 503 9.71 0.57 -43.09
C LEU A 503 11.14 0.17 -43.49
N ILE A 504 11.30 -0.47 -44.66
CA ILE A 504 12.64 -0.81 -45.18
C ILE A 504 13.46 0.46 -45.47
N ARG A 505 12.83 1.52 -46.02
CA ARG A 505 13.51 2.81 -46.22
C ARG A 505 13.94 3.43 -44.89
N GLY A 506 13.08 3.37 -43.88
CA GLY A 506 13.36 3.79 -42.50
C GLY A 506 14.54 3.03 -41.89
N LEU A 507 14.50 1.69 -41.90
CA LEU A 507 15.55 0.82 -41.37
C LEU A 507 16.92 1.06 -42.04
N ARG A 508 16.93 1.33 -43.35
CA ARG A 508 18.15 1.58 -44.12
C ARG A 508 18.73 2.98 -43.94
N ARG A 509 17.89 3.99 -43.70
CA ARG A 509 18.31 5.41 -43.59
C ARG A 509 18.44 5.90 -42.15
N ARG A 510 17.62 5.36 -41.24
CA ARG A 510 17.41 5.78 -39.85
C ARG A 510 17.30 4.57 -38.91
N GLY A 511 18.18 3.58 -39.10
CA GLY A 511 18.11 2.28 -38.40
C GLY A 511 18.11 2.40 -36.87
N GLY A 512 18.87 3.35 -36.31
CA GLY A 512 18.88 3.62 -34.87
C GLY A 512 17.55 4.16 -34.34
N SER A 513 16.88 5.05 -35.07
CA SER A 513 15.56 5.59 -34.69
C SER A 513 14.47 4.52 -34.78
N VAL A 514 14.49 3.70 -35.84
CA VAL A 514 13.54 2.57 -35.95
C VAL A 514 13.79 1.53 -34.87
N LYS A 515 15.07 1.25 -34.53
CA LYS A 515 15.41 0.39 -33.39
C LYS A 515 14.90 0.97 -32.08
N ALA A 516 15.16 2.25 -31.78
CA ALA A 516 14.71 2.88 -30.56
C ALA A 516 13.17 2.87 -30.44
N PHE A 517 12.45 3.09 -31.55
CA PHE A 517 11.00 2.98 -31.59
C PHE A 517 10.51 1.55 -31.30
N LEU A 518 11.12 0.54 -31.94
CA LEU A 518 10.69 -0.85 -31.80
C LEU A 518 11.16 -1.50 -30.49
N SER A 519 12.42 -1.37 -30.10
CA SER A 519 13.02 -2.04 -28.93
C SER A 519 13.28 -1.11 -27.74
N GLY A 520 13.07 0.20 -27.87
CA GLY A 520 13.40 1.18 -26.83
C GLY A 520 14.88 1.58 -26.85
N SER A 521 15.20 2.70 -26.20
CA SER A 521 16.57 3.15 -25.93
C SER A 521 17.18 2.50 -24.67
N LYS A 522 16.34 1.88 -23.84
CA LYS A 522 16.64 1.03 -22.67
C LYS A 522 15.55 -0.05 -22.51
N GLN A 523 15.81 -1.09 -21.70
CA GLN A 523 14.77 -2.04 -21.28
C GLN A 523 13.63 -1.28 -20.59
N GLY A 524 12.45 -1.22 -21.22
CA GLY A 524 11.21 -0.70 -20.64
C GLY A 524 10.37 0.16 -21.56
N SER A 525 10.94 0.74 -22.63
CA SER A 525 10.29 1.84 -23.37
C SER A 525 9.96 1.57 -24.84
N GLY A 526 10.31 0.40 -25.37
CA GLY A 526 10.07 0.04 -26.77
C GLY A 526 8.71 -0.60 -27.04
N LEU A 527 8.21 -0.43 -28.27
CA LEU A 527 6.96 -1.06 -28.72
C LEU A 527 6.94 -2.57 -28.49
N VAL A 528 8.03 -3.27 -28.80
CA VAL A 528 8.16 -4.72 -28.62
C VAL A 528 7.99 -5.13 -27.16
N GLN A 529 8.60 -4.38 -26.25
CA GLN A 529 8.54 -4.69 -24.84
C GLN A 529 7.16 -4.41 -24.26
N VAL A 530 6.53 -3.28 -24.61
CA VAL A 530 5.20 -2.97 -24.07
C VAL A 530 4.14 -3.94 -24.59
N VAL A 531 4.24 -4.34 -25.86
CA VAL A 531 3.39 -5.40 -26.40
C VAL A 531 3.66 -6.73 -25.71
N GLY A 532 4.92 -7.06 -25.46
CA GLY A 532 5.32 -8.24 -24.70
C GLY A 532 4.73 -8.27 -23.29
N ASP A 533 4.96 -7.22 -22.50
CA ASP A 533 4.50 -7.10 -21.12
C ASP A 533 2.98 -7.06 -21.02
N SER A 534 2.31 -6.40 -21.96
CA SER A 534 0.85 -6.37 -22.02
C SER A 534 0.28 -7.74 -22.41
N ALA A 535 0.84 -8.41 -23.43
CA ALA A 535 0.41 -9.74 -23.83
C ALA A 535 0.70 -10.79 -22.75
N GLN A 536 1.79 -10.67 -21.99
CA GLN A 536 2.12 -11.55 -20.87
C GLN A 536 1.15 -11.37 -19.69
N ARG A 537 0.83 -10.13 -19.32
CA ARG A 537 -0.21 -9.84 -18.31
C ARG A 537 -1.58 -10.38 -18.73
N THR A 538 -1.93 -10.18 -20.00
CA THR A 538 -3.14 -10.71 -20.63
C THR A 538 -3.18 -12.24 -20.58
N LEU A 539 -2.05 -12.89 -20.87
CA LEU A 539 -1.91 -14.35 -20.83
C LEU A 539 -2.05 -14.90 -19.39
N LEU A 540 -1.52 -14.20 -18.39
CA LEU A 540 -1.67 -14.57 -16.97
C LEU A 540 -3.14 -14.48 -16.53
N SER A 541 -3.83 -13.41 -16.90
CA SER A 541 -5.28 -13.24 -16.64
C SER A 541 -6.09 -14.35 -17.31
N LEU A 542 -5.78 -14.67 -18.57
CA LEU A 542 -6.45 -15.72 -19.31
C LEU A 542 -6.15 -17.13 -18.77
N ASN A 543 -4.92 -17.40 -18.33
CA ASN A 543 -4.55 -18.66 -17.66
C ASN A 543 -5.29 -18.82 -16.32
N SER A 544 -5.51 -17.72 -15.58
CA SER A 544 -6.32 -17.70 -14.38
C SER A 544 -7.79 -18.05 -14.69
N ALA A 545 -8.36 -17.45 -15.73
CA ALA A 545 -9.72 -17.74 -16.19
C ALA A 545 -9.91 -19.18 -16.70
N LEU A 546 -8.85 -19.79 -17.27
CA LEU A 546 -8.84 -21.20 -17.69
C LEU A 546 -8.60 -22.20 -16.55
N GLY A 547 -8.40 -21.72 -15.31
CA GLY A 547 -8.15 -22.57 -14.14
C GLY A 547 -6.73 -23.17 -14.08
N THR A 548 -5.78 -22.63 -14.84
CA THR A 548 -4.37 -23.05 -14.82
C THR A 548 -3.55 -22.10 -13.95
N LYS A 549 -3.44 -22.38 -12.64
CA LYS A 549 -2.49 -21.71 -11.75
C LYS A 549 -1.17 -22.49 -11.72
N GLY A 550 -0.08 -21.92 -12.25
CA GLY A 550 1.28 -22.46 -12.10
C GLY A 550 2.15 -22.34 -13.35
N THR A 551 3.41 -21.93 -13.15
CA THR A 551 4.50 -21.93 -14.13
C THR A 551 4.63 -23.29 -14.81
N LEU A 552 4.63 -23.31 -16.15
CA LEU A 552 4.94 -24.51 -16.94
C LEU A 552 6.23 -24.26 -17.72
N PHE A 553 7.25 -25.04 -17.34
CA PHE A 553 8.35 -25.40 -18.23
C PHE A 553 7.77 -26.09 -19.47
N ASP A 554 8.31 -25.69 -20.61
CA ASP A 554 8.04 -26.34 -21.89
C ASP A 554 8.44 -27.83 -21.79
N THR A 555 7.46 -28.70 -22.01
CA THR A 555 7.68 -30.14 -22.18
C THR A 555 7.05 -30.60 -23.49
N TYR A 556 7.18 -29.82 -24.56
CA TYR A 556 7.09 -30.34 -25.93
C TYR A 556 8.07 -29.63 -26.85
N ALA A 557 9.30 -30.16 -26.87
CA ALA A 557 10.13 -30.19 -28.07
C ALA A 557 9.51 -31.08 -29.15
#